data_AF-A0A9E5JZH5-F1
#
_entry.id   AF-A0A9E5JZH5-F1
#
_cell.length_a   1.000
_cell.length_b   1.000
_cell.length_c   1.000
_cell.angle_alpha   90.00
_cell.angle_beta   90.00
_cell.angle_gamma   90.00
#
_symmetry.space_group_name_H-M   'P 1'
#
loop_
_entity.id
_entity.type
_entity.pdbx_description
1 polymer ?
#
loop_
_entity_poly.entity_id
_entity_poly.type
_entity_poly.pdbx_seq_one_letter_code
_entity_poly.pdbx_strand_id
1 'polypeptide(L)'
;MQELKKIWAFGLPYLRPYMFRFVAGVVLGIIFGMSNGIFVVSVDTLFSRLTQPNPPATASQASLPNQSVGLGSIKAQVSAWWESEVGPWGDTLLPRIGHPMTWLQGVGA
;
A
#
# COMPACT_ATOMS: atom_id res chain seq x y z
N MET A 1 4.48 -25.56 17.65
CA MET A 1 3.39 -25.53 16.64
C MET A 1 2.13 -26.32 17.05
N GLN A 2 2.20 -27.24 18.02
CA GLN A 2 1.02 -28.01 18.45
C GLN A 2 0.02 -27.18 19.29
N GLU A 3 0.50 -26.23 20.10
CA GLU A 3 -0.37 -25.39 20.94
C GLU A 3 -1.28 -24.44 20.14
N LEU A 4 -0.76 -23.78 19.11
CA LEU A 4 -1.60 -22.97 18.20
C LEU A 4 -2.65 -23.83 17.50
N LYS A 5 -2.28 -25.05 17.10
CA LYS A 5 -3.21 -25.99 16.47
C LYS A 5 -4.32 -26.41 17.42
N LYS A 6 -4.03 -26.50 18.73
CA LYS A 6 -4.99 -26.78 19.80
C LYS A 6 -5.97 -25.63 20.01
N ILE A 7 -5.48 -24.40 19.99
CA ILE A 7 -6.29 -23.18 20.11
C ILE A 7 -7.23 -23.03 18.91
N TRP A 8 -6.73 -23.27 17.70
CA TRP A 8 -7.54 -23.24 16.48
C TRP A 8 -8.52 -24.41 16.42
N ALA A 9 -8.12 -25.62 16.83
CA ALA A 9 -9.04 -26.77 16.89
C ALA A 9 -10.20 -26.56 17.87
N PHE A 10 -10.02 -25.70 18.87
CA PHE A 10 -11.07 -25.33 19.81
C PHE A 10 -11.98 -24.20 19.28
N GLY A 11 -11.40 -23.13 18.73
CA GLY A 11 -12.16 -21.96 18.28
C GLY A 11 -12.82 -22.11 16.90
N LEU A 12 -12.19 -22.84 15.98
CA LEU A 12 -12.65 -23.00 14.60
C LEU A 12 -14.00 -23.72 14.46
N PRO A 13 -14.33 -24.81 15.19
CA PRO A 13 -15.66 -25.41 15.12
C PRO A 13 -16.77 -24.49 15.64
N TYR A 14 -16.47 -23.61 16.61
CA TYR A 14 -17.42 -22.62 17.13
C TYR A 14 -17.64 -21.45 16.17
N LEU A 15 -16.60 -21.05 15.42
CA LEU A 15 -16.71 -20.01 14.39
C LEU A 15 -17.36 -20.51 13.09
N ARG A 16 -17.34 -21.82 12.83
CA ARG A 16 -17.79 -22.46 11.58
C ARG A 16 -19.16 -21.97 11.06
N PRO A 17 -20.23 -21.87 11.87
CA PRO A 17 -21.53 -21.35 11.40
C PRO A 17 -21.52 -19.84 11.09
N TYR A 18 -20.60 -19.07 11.67
CA TYR A 18 -20.49 -17.61 11.51
C TYR A 18 -19.31 -17.18 10.64
N MET A 19 -18.65 -18.12 9.94
CA MET A 19 -17.44 -17.83 9.16
C MET A 19 -17.66 -16.77 8.10
N PHE A 20 -18.83 -16.75 7.46
CA PHE A 20 -19.14 -15.74 6.45
C PHE A 20 -19.08 -14.32 7.03
N ARG A 21 -19.66 -14.10 8.22
CA ARG A 21 -19.66 -12.79 8.89
C ARG A 21 -18.27 -12.41 9.38
N PHE A 22 -17.52 -13.40 9.86
CA PHE A 22 -16.13 -13.21 10.27
C PHE A 22 -15.24 -12.80 9.10
N VAL A 23 -15.28 -13.56 8.00
CA VAL A 23 -14.51 -13.26 6.79
C VAL A 23 -14.93 -11.92 6.20
N ALA A 24 -16.24 -11.64 6.15
CA ALA A 24 -16.73 -10.34 5.71
C ALA A 24 -16.17 -9.19 6.57
N GLY A 25 -16.16 -9.34 7.90
CA GLY A 25 -15.59 -8.35 8.80
C GLY A 25 -14.08 -8.16 8.62
N VAL A 26 -13.33 -9.26 8.42
CA VAL A 26 -11.88 -9.20 8.14
C VAL A 26 -11.62 -8.49 6.81
N VAL A 27 -12.34 -8.88 5.75
CA VAL A 27 -12.22 -8.25 4.42
C VAL A 27 -12.56 -6.76 4.51
N LEU A 28 -13.65 -6.41 5.20
CA LEU A 28 -14.05 -5.02 5.38
C LEU A 28 -13.02 -4.23 6.18
N GLY A 29 -12.42 -4.82 7.21
CA GLY A 29 -11.34 -4.23 7.98
C GLY A 29 -10.07 -3.99 7.16
N ILE A 30 -9.70 -4.95 6.29
CA ILE A 30 -8.59 -4.80 5.35
C ILE A 30 -8.87 -3.65 4.37
N ILE A 31 -10.06 -3.64 3.74
CA ILE A 31 -10.46 -2.59 2.79
C ILE A 31 -10.45 -1.22 3.48
N PHE A 32 -10.98 -1.14 4.71
CA PHE A 32 -10.99 0.09 5.50
C PHE A 32 -9.57 0.57 5.82
N GLY A 33 -8.69 -0.31 6.29
CA GLY A 33 -7.29 0.03 6.55
C GLY A 33 -6.56 0.48 5.29
N MET A 34 -6.78 -0.21 4.17
CA MET A 34 -6.19 0.14 2.87
C MET A 34 -6.67 1.51 2.37
N SER A 35 -7.96 1.81 2.50
CA SER A 35 -8.51 3.13 2.14
C SER A 35 -7.85 4.27 2.92
N ASN A 36 -7.67 4.09 4.24
CA ASN A 36 -6.98 5.07 5.08
C ASN A 36 -5.50 5.23 4.69
N GLY A 37 -4.81 4.12 4.37
CA GLY A 37 -3.42 4.17 3.90
C GLY A 37 -3.27 4.88 2.56
N ILE A 38 -4.14 4.56 1.58
CA ILE A 38 -4.18 5.21 0.27
C ILE A 38 -4.43 6.70 0.42
N PHE A 39 -5.36 7.10 1.30
CA PHE A 39 -5.68 8.52 1.52
C PHE A 39 -4.45 9.33 1.96
N VAL A 40 -3.68 8.83 2.93
CA VAL A 40 -2.46 9.50 3.42
C VAL A 40 -1.43 9.64 2.29
N VAL A 41 -1.20 8.58 1.50
CA VAL A 41 -0.25 8.60 0.37
C VAL A 41 -0.72 9.54 -0.74
N SER A 42 -2.01 9.58 -1.04
CA SER A 42 -2.59 10.47 -2.05
C SER A 42 -2.41 11.94 -1.69
N VAL A 43 -2.65 12.30 -0.42
CA VAL A 43 -2.48 13.68 0.06
C VAL A 43 -1.01 14.08 -0.02
N ASP A 44 -0.08 13.23 0.43
CA ASP A 44 1.37 13.47 0.31
C ASP A 44 1.80 13.63 -1.15
N THR A 45 1.30 12.78 -2.04
CA THR A 45 1.56 12.84 -3.48
C THR A 45 1.05 14.15 -4.08
N LEU A 46 -0.17 14.57 -3.76
CA LEU A 46 -0.74 15.83 -4.26
C LEU A 46 0.09 17.02 -3.80
N PHE A 47 0.45 17.09 -2.53
CA PHE A 47 1.29 18.17 -2.03
C PHE A 47 2.69 18.14 -2.65
N SER A 48 3.35 16.98 -2.70
CA SER A 48 4.66 16.82 -3.35
C SER A 48 4.65 17.29 -4.81
N ARG A 49 3.54 17.06 -5.53
CA ARG A 49 3.38 17.56 -6.90
C ARG A 49 3.16 19.08 -6.94
N LEU A 50 2.38 19.66 -6.03
CA LEU A 50 2.02 21.09 -6.05
C LEU A 50 3.15 22.03 -5.58
N THR A 51 4.04 21.61 -4.67
CA THR A 51 5.08 22.49 -4.10
C THR A 51 6.44 22.45 -4.78
N GLN A 52 6.68 21.55 -5.75
CA GLN A 52 7.99 21.46 -6.41
C GLN A 52 8.00 21.97 -7.86
N PRO A 53 8.69 23.10 -8.14
CA PRO A 53 9.40 23.24 -9.41
C PRO A 53 10.65 22.35 -9.33
N ASN A 54 10.66 21.25 -10.11
CA ASN A 54 11.68 20.19 -10.27
C ASN A 54 13.14 20.51 -9.85
N PRO A 55 13.94 19.55 -9.32
CA PRO A 55 14.27 18.29 -10.00
C PRO A 55 14.42 17.04 -9.08
N PRO A 56 14.98 15.93 -9.61
CA PRO A 56 14.30 14.75 -10.13
C PRO A 56 13.88 13.75 -9.02
N ALA A 57 13.14 12.71 -9.44
CA ALA A 57 12.77 11.54 -8.66
C ALA A 57 13.86 11.12 -7.66
N THR A 58 13.71 11.56 -6.42
CA THR A 58 14.40 10.95 -5.30
C THR A 58 13.32 10.15 -4.61
N ALA A 59 13.25 8.86 -4.98
CA ALA A 59 12.86 7.85 -4.02
C ALA A 59 13.59 8.22 -2.73
N SER A 60 12.85 8.69 -1.73
CA SER A 60 13.41 9.00 -0.42
C SER A 60 13.89 7.69 0.19
N GLN A 61 15.08 7.28 -0.24
CA GLN A 61 16.00 6.44 0.48
C GLN A 61 16.26 7.16 1.80
N ALA A 62 15.41 6.88 2.78
CA ALA A 62 15.79 7.03 4.17
C ALA A 62 16.84 5.95 4.43
N SER A 63 18.09 6.31 4.18
CA SER A 63 19.28 5.56 4.57
C SER A 63 19.23 5.27 6.07
N LEU A 64 19.04 4.02 6.45
CA LEU A 64 19.58 3.46 7.69
C LEU A 64 20.03 2.02 7.41
N PRO A 65 21.33 1.73 7.49
CA PRO A 65 21.82 0.37 7.40
C PRO A 65 21.56 -0.27 8.77
N ASN A 66 20.47 -1.02 8.89
CA ASN A 66 20.44 -2.03 9.93
C ASN A 66 19.73 -3.26 9.40
N GLN A 67 20.54 -4.24 9.02
CA GLN A 67 20.11 -5.61 8.80
C GLN A 67 19.56 -6.15 10.13
N SER A 68 18.27 -5.93 10.37
CA SER A 68 17.55 -6.63 11.41
C SER A 68 16.28 -7.21 10.78
N VAL A 69 16.15 -8.53 10.93
CA VAL A 69 14.95 -9.28 10.57
C VAL A 69 13.80 -8.70 11.40
N GLY A 70 13.03 -7.80 10.79
CA GLY A 70 12.06 -6.95 11.46
C GLY A 70 11.45 -5.95 10.48
N LEU A 71 10.44 -5.19 10.92
CA LEU A 71 9.54 -4.33 10.12
C LEU A 71 10.18 -3.50 8.98
N GLY A 72 11.47 -3.14 9.09
CA GLY A 72 12.22 -2.48 8.01
C GLY A 72 12.38 -3.33 6.75
N SER A 73 12.58 -4.64 6.88
CA SER A 73 12.65 -5.58 5.74
C SER A 73 11.32 -5.71 5.00
N ILE A 74 10.20 -5.62 5.72
CA ILE A 74 8.85 -5.60 5.14
C ILE A 74 8.63 -4.28 4.42
N LYS A 75 9.02 -3.15 5.03
CA LYS A 75 8.95 -1.84 4.38
C LYS A 75 9.73 -1.80 3.07
N ALA A 76 10.95 -2.35 3.05
CA ALA A 76 11.78 -2.44 1.85
C ALA A 76 11.18 -3.33 0.75
N GLN A 77 10.55 -4.45 1.11
CA GLN A 77 9.84 -5.30 0.16
C GLN A 77 8.59 -4.61 -0.41
N VAL A 78 7.83 -3.93 0.45
CA VAL A 78 6.64 -3.19 0.03
C VAL A 78 7.01 -2.02 -0.87
N SER A 79 8.08 -1.27 -0.59
CA SER A 79 8.54 -0.20 -1.47
C SER A 79 9.04 -0.73 -2.81
N ALA A 80 9.77 -1.86 -2.82
CA ALA A 80 10.23 -2.47 -4.06
C ALA A 80 9.06 -2.96 -4.93
N TRP A 81 8.04 -3.58 -4.32
CA TRP A 81 6.81 -3.98 -5.02
C TRP A 81 6.02 -2.76 -5.54
N TRP A 82 5.98 -1.68 -4.76
CA TRP A 82 5.32 -0.44 -5.16
C TRP A 82 5.96 0.18 -6.41
N GLU A 83 7.29 0.24 -6.44
CA GLU A 83 8.04 0.78 -7.58
C GLU A 83 7.89 -0.07 -8.84
N SER A 84 7.82 -1.40 -8.72
CA SER A 84 7.68 -2.29 -9.88
C SER A 84 6.26 -2.34 -10.44
N GLU A 85 5.25 -2.36 -9.58
CA GLU A 85 3.87 -2.67 -9.98
C GLU A 85 2.99 -1.42 -10.06
N VAL A 86 3.13 -0.49 -9.12
CA VAL A 86 2.20 0.64 -8.95
C VAL A 86 2.79 1.93 -9.53
N GLY A 87 4.10 2.13 -9.46
CA GLY A 87 4.80 3.30 -10.02
C GLY A 87 4.48 3.56 -11.49
N PRO A 88 4.59 2.56 -12.39
CA PRO A 88 4.30 2.74 -13.83
C PRO A 88 2.83 3.07 -14.13
N TRP A 89 1.90 2.51 -13.36
CA TRP A 89 0.46 2.79 -13.49
C TRP A 89 0.14 4.18 -12.94
N GLY A 90 0.73 4.54 -11.80
CA GLY A 90 0.62 5.86 -11.20
C GLY A 90 1.13 6.95 -12.14
N ASP A 91 2.25 6.74 -12.83
CA ASP A 91 2.78 7.70 -13.80
C ASP A 91 1.96 7.80 -15.09
N THR A 92 1.25 6.74 -15.46
CA THR A 92 0.31 6.76 -16.59
C THR A 92 -0.96 7.55 -16.24
N LEU A 93 -1.42 7.48 -14.99
CA LEU A 93 -2.67 8.11 -14.53
C LEU A 93 -2.48 9.52 -13.95
N LEU A 94 -1.37 9.79 -13.27
CA LEU A 94 -1.13 11.06 -12.57
C LEU A 94 -0.20 11.95 -13.41
N PRO A 95 -0.72 13.05 -13.99
CA PRO A 95 0.10 13.96 -14.78
C PRO A 95 1.23 14.57 -13.92
N ARG A 96 2.45 14.52 -14.45
CA ARG A 96 3.62 15.18 -13.86
C ARG A 96 3.73 16.61 -14.40
N ILE A 97 3.87 17.59 -13.51
CA ILE A 97 4.11 18.98 -13.90
C ILE A 97 5.40 19.06 -14.73
N GLY A 98 5.30 19.64 -15.93
CA GLY A 98 6.43 19.80 -16.85
C GLY A 98 6.63 18.67 -17.87
N HIS A 99 5.73 17.69 -17.96
CA HIS A 99 5.68 16.74 -19.09
C HIS A 99 4.43 16.98 -19.95
N PRO A 100 4.49 16.73 -21.28
CA PRO A 100 3.31 16.85 -22.13
C PRO A 100 2.24 15.86 -21.66
N MET A 101 1.04 16.39 -21.39
CA MET A 101 -0.09 15.63 -20.86
C MET A 101 -0.49 14.56 -21.88
N THR A 102 -0.47 13.30 -21.48
CA THR A 102 -0.99 12.24 -22.35
C THR A 102 -2.52 12.26 -22.34
N TRP A 103 -3.13 11.79 -23.42
CA TRP A 103 -4.60 11.80 -23.56
C TRP A 103 -5.33 11.06 -22.42
N LEU A 104 -4.71 10.00 -21.88
CA LEU A 104 -5.23 9.29 -20.70
C LEU A 104 -5.24 10.15 -19.42
N GLN A 105 -4.25 11.03 -19.25
CA GLN A 105 -4.19 11.96 -18.12
C GLN A 105 -5.16 13.13 -18.29
N GLY A 106 -5.47 13.51 -19.53
CA GLY A 106 -6.37 14.64 -19.84
C GLY A 106 -7.87 14.32 -19.70
N VAL A 107 -8.27 13.06 -19.87
CA VAL A 107 -9.67 12.64 -19.71
C VAL A 107 -10.03 12.45 -18.22
N GLY A 108 -9.03 12.21 -17.37
CA GLY A 108 -9.26 11.88 -15.96
C GLY A 108 -10.02 10.56 -15.83
N ALA A 109 -9.30 9.46 -15.71
CA ALA A 109 -9.90 8.23 -15.20
C ALA A 109 -10.24 8.39 -13.71
#